data_AF-A0A966R4W5-F1
#
_entry.id   AF-A0A966R4W5-F1
#
_cell.length_a   1.000
_cell.length_b   1.000
_cell.length_c   1.000
_cell.angle_alpha   90.00
_cell.angle_beta   90.00
_cell.angle_gamma   90.00
#
_symmetry.space_group_name_H-M   'P 1'
#
loop_
_entity.id
_entity.type
_entity.pdbx_description
1 polymer ?
#
loop_
_entity_poly.entity_id
_entity_poly.type
_entity_poly.pdbx_seq_one_letter_code
_entity_poly.pdbx_strand_id
1 'polypeptide(L)'
;MKNVFGAPLEPCRANADDAQGSWDSTGLCSESTGGVHQICVTFDEVTKNFAQQTFQPTNWSRQRVHQPHCVCLGAYALYHARAGNAPLTTNCRAIPETVFDPSYVQHWATWNSYQLPRQIVNGVDALCRACDQQAQTSEERNYLRMHYQNIRKAYS
;
A
#
# COMPACT_ATOMS: atom_id res chain seq x y z
N MET A 1 14.39 -8.48 0.80
CA MET A 1 13.50 -7.45 1.37
C MET A 1 12.56 -8.13 2.35
N LYS A 2 12.21 -7.47 3.46
CA LYS A 2 11.26 -7.98 4.45
C LYS A 2 9.88 -7.37 4.26
N ASN A 3 8.83 -8.10 4.61
CA ASN A 3 7.47 -7.57 4.70
C ASN A 3 7.23 -6.79 5.99
N VAL A 4 6.06 -6.17 6.13
CA VAL A 4 5.68 -5.37 7.33
C VAL A 4 5.65 -6.16 8.64
N PHE A 5 5.76 -7.49 8.60
CA PHE A 5 5.86 -8.36 9.78
C PHE A 5 7.30 -8.82 10.07
N GLY A 6 8.28 -8.39 9.27
CA GLY A 6 9.70 -8.73 9.44
C GLY A 6 10.12 -10.07 8.84
N ALA A 7 9.20 -10.78 8.17
CA ALA A 7 9.48 -12.01 7.42
C ALA A 7 9.91 -11.71 5.97
N PRO A 8 10.43 -12.69 5.20
CA PRO A 8 10.70 -12.49 3.77
C PRO A 8 9.46 -11.95 3.03
N LEU A 9 9.66 -11.02 2.10
CA LEU A 9 8.58 -10.46 1.28
C LEU A 9 7.97 -11.54 0.39
N GLU A 10 6.64 -11.68 0.43
CA GLU A 10 5.90 -12.64 -0.40
C GLU A 10 5.42 -12.00 -1.72
N PRO A 11 5.21 -12.79 -2.79
CA PRO A 11 4.63 -12.30 -4.03
C PRO A 11 3.23 -11.69 -3.82
N CYS A 12 3.01 -10.52 -4.41
CA CYS A 12 1.67 -9.97 -4.59
C CYS A 12 0.96 -10.63 -5.79
N ARG A 13 1.72 -11.02 -6.81
CA ARG A 13 1.22 -11.71 -8.00
C ARG A 13 0.63 -13.07 -7.65
N ALA A 14 -0.67 -13.23 -7.90
CA ALA A 14 -1.39 -14.49 -7.70
C ALA A 14 -1.29 -15.46 -8.91
N ASN A 15 -1.17 -14.94 -10.13
CA ASN A 15 -1.04 -15.74 -11.37
C ASN A 15 0.29 -15.40 -12.05
N ALA A 16 1.13 -16.40 -12.34
CA ALA A 16 2.42 -16.21 -12.99
C ALA A 16 2.33 -15.52 -14.37
N ASP A 17 1.23 -15.74 -15.09
CA ASP A 17 1.00 -15.15 -16.42
C ASP A 17 0.48 -13.70 -16.35
N ASP A 18 0.16 -13.20 -15.15
CA ASP A 18 -0.24 -11.81 -14.97
C ASP A 18 0.99 -10.88 -15.01
N ALA A 19 0.99 -9.96 -15.97
CA ALA A 19 2.03 -8.96 -16.17
C ALA A 19 1.58 -7.53 -15.85
N GLN A 20 0.34 -7.33 -15.36
CA GLN A 20 -0.29 -5.99 -15.23
C GLN A 20 -0.46 -5.53 -13.78
N GLY A 21 0.27 -6.10 -12.84
CA GLY A 21 0.10 -5.84 -11.42
C GLY A 21 1.06 -4.83 -10.79
N SER A 22 1.90 -4.15 -11.58
CA SER A 22 2.89 -3.18 -11.09
C SER A 22 3.90 -3.74 -10.07
N TRP A 23 4.14 -5.05 -10.10
CA TRP A 23 5.21 -5.73 -9.38
C TRP A 23 6.49 -5.84 -10.21
N ASP A 24 7.59 -6.23 -9.57
CA ASP A 24 8.83 -6.59 -10.26
C ASP A 24 8.73 -7.90 -11.06
N SER A 25 9.81 -8.28 -11.74
CA SER A 25 9.86 -9.51 -12.56
C SER A 25 9.60 -10.81 -11.77
N THR A 26 9.69 -10.77 -10.44
CA THR A 26 9.42 -11.90 -9.55
C THR A 26 8.00 -11.89 -8.97
N GLY A 27 7.25 -10.80 -9.14
CA GLY A 27 5.88 -10.66 -8.63
C GLY A 27 5.79 -9.96 -7.28
N LEU A 28 6.88 -9.32 -6.83
CA LEU A 28 6.95 -8.61 -5.55
C LEU A 28 6.64 -7.12 -5.74
N CYS A 29 5.96 -6.51 -4.76
CA CYS A 29 5.81 -5.05 -4.68
C CYS A 29 7.09 -4.40 -4.13
N SER A 30 8.21 -4.56 -4.83
CA SER A 30 9.56 -4.22 -4.36
C SER A 30 10.12 -2.93 -4.97
N GLU A 31 9.37 -2.26 -5.85
CA GLU A 31 9.81 -1.06 -6.55
C GLU A 31 10.15 0.04 -5.52
N SER A 32 11.39 0.52 -5.55
CA SER A 32 11.94 1.51 -4.61
C SER A 32 12.31 2.84 -5.27
N THR A 33 12.23 2.91 -6.60
CA THR A 33 12.52 4.10 -7.41
C THR A 33 11.46 4.24 -8.50
N GLY A 34 10.98 5.45 -8.81
CA GLY A 34 10.00 5.66 -9.87
C GLY A 34 8.57 5.83 -9.34
N GLY A 35 7.67 4.91 -9.70
CA GLY A 35 6.26 4.87 -9.26
C GLY A 35 6.08 4.26 -7.87
N VAL A 36 7.08 3.48 -7.43
CA VAL A 36 7.25 3.00 -6.05
C VAL A 36 5.97 2.29 -5.54
N HIS A 37 5.60 1.26 -6.27
CA HIS A 37 4.41 0.46 -6.03
C HIS A 37 4.69 -0.62 -4.98
N GLN A 38 4.52 -0.29 -3.70
CA GLN A 38 4.81 -1.21 -2.60
C GLN A 38 3.58 -1.73 -1.85
N ILE A 39 2.39 -1.18 -2.09
CA ILE A 39 1.18 -1.60 -1.35
C ILE A 39 0.41 -2.62 -2.18
N CYS A 40 0.47 -3.90 -1.81
CA CYS A 40 -0.32 -4.96 -2.44
C CYS A 40 -1.80 -4.87 -2.01
N VAL A 41 -2.69 -4.57 -2.96
CA VAL A 41 -4.13 -4.48 -2.75
C VAL A 41 -4.90 -5.35 -3.74
N THR A 42 -6.06 -5.84 -3.33
CA THR A 42 -7.04 -6.47 -4.23
C THR A 42 -8.31 -5.65 -4.23
N PHE A 43 -8.78 -5.30 -5.43
CA PHE A 43 -10.02 -4.56 -5.60
C PHE A 43 -11.22 -5.50 -5.67
N ASP A 44 -12.37 -5.01 -5.25
CA ASP A 44 -13.69 -5.65 -5.38
C ASP A 44 -14.66 -4.71 -6.09
N GLU A 45 -15.92 -5.12 -6.21
CA GLU A 45 -16.96 -4.32 -6.88
C GLU A 45 -17.19 -2.94 -6.24
N VAL A 46 -16.91 -2.79 -4.95
CA VAL A 46 -17.08 -1.54 -4.19
C VAL A 46 -15.88 -0.62 -4.38
N THR A 47 -14.67 -1.20 -4.50
CA THR A 47 -13.39 -0.49 -4.56
C THR A 47 -12.80 -0.39 -5.98
N LYS A 48 -13.51 -0.91 -7.00
CA LYS A 48 -13.07 -0.94 -8.41
C LYS A 48 -12.70 0.42 -9.02
N ASN A 49 -13.17 1.52 -8.44
CA ASN A 49 -12.89 2.88 -8.92
C ASN A 49 -11.71 3.56 -8.21
N PHE A 50 -10.89 2.80 -7.46
CA PHE A 50 -9.70 3.30 -6.77
C PHE A 50 -8.86 4.25 -7.62
N ALA A 51 -8.50 3.86 -8.85
CA ALA A 51 -7.64 4.64 -9.72
C ALA A 51 -8.29 5.99 -10.08
N GLN A 52 -9.58 6.00 -10.40
CA GLN A 52 -10.32 7.25 -10.65
C GLN A 52 -10.43 8.11 -9.37
N GLN A 53 -10.70 7.50 -8.21
CA GLN A 53 -10.83 8.19 -6.92
C GLN A 53 -9.51 8.79 -6.43
N THR A 54 -8.38 8.30 -6.95
CA THR A 54 -7.03 8.79 -6.66
C THR A 54 -6.47 9.66 -7.79
N PHE A 55 -7.32 10.07 -8.75
CA PHE A 55 -6.99 10.93 -9.89
C PHE A 55 -5.90 10.38 -10.80
N GLN A 56 -5.86 9.06 -10.99
CA GLN A 56 -5.04 8.44 -12.01
C GLN A 56 -5.59 8.74 -13.41
N PRO A 57 -4.74 8.81 -14.46
CA PRO A 57 -5.18 9.16 -15.81
C PRO A 57 -6.26 8.25 -16.39
N THR A 58 -6.23 6.96 -16.00
CA THR A 58 -7.21 5.95 -16.41
C THR A 58 -7.70 5.17 -15.20
N ASN A 59 -8.95 4.67 -15.27
CA ASN A 59 -9.53 3.83 -14.20
C ASN A 59 -9.10 2.36 -14.36
N TRP A 60 -7.79 2.10 -14.35
CA TRP A 60 -7.22 0.76 -14.52
C TRP A 60 -7.65 -0.22 -13.42
N SER A 61 -7.95 0.27 -12.21
CA SER A 61 -8.41 -0.58 -11.09
C SER A 61 -9.70 -1.33 -11.40
N ARG A 62 -10.53 -0.81 -12.30
CA ARG A 62 -11.78 -1.47 -12.72
C ARG A 62 -11.52 -2.77 -13.50
N GLN A 63 -10.41 -2.85 -14.22
CA GLN A 63 -9.99 -4.04 -14.95
C GLN A 63 -9.26 -5.05 -14.04
N ARG A 64 -8.93 -4.63 -12.81
CA ARG A 64 -8.21 -5.39 -11.79
C ARG A 64 -9.10 -5.89 -10.66
N VAL A 65 -10.43 -5.88 -10.85
CA VAL A 65 -11.35 -6.43 -9.85
C VAL A 65 -11.03 -7.91 -9.62
N HIS A 66 -10.89 -8.30 -8.35
CA HIS A 66 -10.43 -9.60 -7.88
C HIS A 66 -9.01 -10.00 -8.29
N GLN A 67 -8.20 -9.06 -8.79
CA GLN A 67 -6.80 -9.27 -9.12
C GLN A 67 -5.91 -8.39 -8.23
N PRO A 68 -4.87 -8.95 -7.60
CA PRO A 68 -3.99 -8.17 -6.73
C PRO A 68 -3.16 -7.18 -7.55
N HIS A 69 -2.84 -6.00 -7.03
CA HIS A 69 -2.07 -4.99 -7.73
C HIS A 69 -1.21 -4.22 -6.72
N CYS A 70 0.03 -3.92 -7.07
CA CYS A 70 0.91 -3.07 -6.28
C CYS A 70 0.58 -1.61 -6.56
N VAL A 71 0.21 -0.85 -5.53
CA VAL A 71 -0.06 0.60 -5.65
C VAL A 71 0.95 1.41 -4.88
N CYS A 72 1.16 2.67 -5.29
CA CYS A 72 2.04 3.57 -4.57
C CYS A 72 1.39 4.01 -3.24
N LEU A 73 2.24 4.33 -2.25
CA LEU A 73 1.77 4.82 -0.96
C LEU A 73 0.98 6.13 -1.11
N GLY A 74 1.37 6.98 -2.07
CA GLY A 74 0.67 8.23 -2.36
C GLY A 74 -0.81 8.01 -2.74
N ALA A 75 -1.09 7.11 -3.68
CA ALA A 75 -2.44 6.80 -4.11
C ALA A 75 -3.24 6.10 -3.01
N TYR A 76 -2.64 5.13 -2.33
CA TYR A 76 -3.24 4.45 -1.18
C TYR A 76 -3.64 5.46 -0.08
N ALA A 77 -2.73 6.35 0.27
CA ALA A 77 -2.94 7.36 1.29
C ALA A 77 -4.03 8.37 0.88
N LEU A 78 -4.03 8.83 -0.38
CA LEU A 78 -5.07 9.73 -0.90
C LEU A 78 -6.45 9.08 -0.85
N TYR A 79 -6.53 7.80 -1.24
CA TYR A 79 -7.77 7.04 -1.17
C TYR A 79 -8.31 7.01 0.26
N HIS A 80 -7.47 6.72 1.26
CA HIS A 80 -7.90 6.68 2.67
C HIS A 80 -8.11 8.05 3.31
N ALA A 81 -7.50 9.11 2.77
CA ALA A 81 -7.71 10.48 3.26
C ALA A 81 -9.04 11.09 2.80
N ARG A 82 -9.67 10.54 1.75
CA ARG A 82 -10.97 10.99 1.27
C ARG A 82 -12.10 10.30 2.02
N ALA A 83 -13.08 11.07 2.48
CA ALA A 83 -14.24 10.56 3.18
C ALA A 83 -15.11 9.66 2.27
N GLY A 84 -15.74 8.63 2.86
CA GLY A 84 -16.72 7.78 2.18
C GLY A 84 -16.14 6.61 1.37
N ASN A 85 -14.83 6.45 1.33
CA ASN A 85 -14.20 5.32 0.64
C ASN A 85 -14.24 4.05 1.49
N ALA A 86 -14.60 2.93 0.87
CA ALA A 86 -14.61 1.62 1.51
C ALA A 86 -13.18 1.13 1.80
N PRO A 87 -12.94 0.32 2.84
CA PRO A 87 -11.62 -0.25 3.10
C PRO A 87 -11.10 -1.07 1.91
N LEU A 88 -9.80 -0.97 1.62
CA LEU A 88 -9.14 -1.81 0.62
C LEU A 88 -8.70 -3.14 1.26
N THR A 89 -8.89 -4.24 0.53
CA THR A 89 -8.29 -5.52 0.90
C THR A 89 -6.79 -5.46 0.60
N THR A 90 -5.96 -5.61 1.63
CA THR A 90 -4.49 -5.59 1.53
C THR A 90 -3.93 -6.99 1.76
N ASN A 91 -2.84 -7.35 1.09
CA ASN A 91 -2.06 -8.54 1.43
C ASN A 91 -0.78 -8.10 2.15
N CYS A 92 -0.81 -8.08 3.48
CA CYS A 92 0.29 -7.50 4.27
C CYS A 92 1.61 -8.29 4.18
N ARG A 93 1.57 -9.59 3.88
CA ARG A 93 2.80 -10.38 3.66
C ARG A 93 3.53 -10.01 2.37
N ALA A 94 2.82 -9.38 1.42
CA ALA A 94 3.35 -8.87 0.16
C ALA A 94 3.65 -7.35 0.17
N ILE A 95 3.61 -6.71 1.34
CA ILE A 95 3.93 -5.29 1.51
C ILE A 95 5.27 -5.20 2.24
N PRO A 96 6.29 -4.53 1.67
CA PRO A 96 7.59 -4.41 2.30
C PRO A 96 7.56 -3.46 3.50
N GLU A 97 8.43 -3.67 4.48
CA GLU A 97 8.55 -2.79 5.66
C GLU A 97 8.93 -1.34 5.33
N THR A 98 9.54 -1.13 4.16
CA THR A 98 9.98 0.17 3.65
C THR A 98 8.84 1.17 3.48
N VAL A 99 7.59 0.72 3.44
CA VAL A 99 6.41 1.60 3.42
C VAL A 99 6.28 2.48 4.66
N PHE A 100 6.98 2.13 5.76
CA PHE A 100 7.08 2.91 6.99
C PHE A 100 8.44 3.62 7.14
N ASP A 101 9.30 3.59 6.13
CA ASP A 101 10.57 4.31 6.16
C ASP A 101 10.36 5.80 5.82
N PRO A 102 10.80 6.76 6.66
CA PRO A 102 10.66 8.18 6.36
C PRO A 102 11.26 8.60 5.01
N SER A 103 12.38 8.01 4.59
CA SER A 103 13.03 8.31 3.30
C SER A 103 12.13 7.94 2.12
N TYR A 104 11.42 6.82 2.24
CA TYR A 104 10.45 6.36 1.25
C TYR A 104 9.22 7.28 1.19
N VAL A 105 8.68 7.65 2.35
CA VAL A 105 7.44 8.42 2.44
C VAL A 105 7.59 9.86 1.91
N GLN A 106 8.77 10.47 2.08
CA GLN A 106 9.04 11.84 1.61
C GLN A 106 8.86 11.98 0.09
N HIS A 107 9.12 10.93 -0.69
CA HIS A 107 8.93 10.95 -2.14
C HIS A 107 7.45 11.02 -2.56
N TRP A 108 6.51 10.65 -1.68
CA TRP A 108 5.09 10.51 -2.02
C TRP A 108 4.18 11.54 -1.36
N ALA A 109 4.71 12.36 -0.47
CA ALA A 109 3.94 13.42 0.18
C ALA A 109 3.36 14.44 -0.81
N THR A 110 3.93 14.56 -2.03
CA THR A 110 3.54 15.55 -3.06
C THR A 110 3.38 14.97 -4.48
N TRP A 111 2.90 13.72 -4.61
CA TRP A 111 2.98 12.99 -5.88
C TRP A 111 2.04 13.38 -7.05
N ASN A 112 0.88 14.02 -6.83
CA ASN A 112 -0.09 14.29 -7.92
C ASN A 112 -0.81 15.65 -7.89
N SER A 113 -0.32 16.63 -7.13
CA SER A 113 -0.97 17.94 -6.86
C SER A 113 -2.35 17.89 -6.18
N TYR A 114 -2.88 16.70 -5.86
CA TYR A 114 -4.18 16.51 -5.19
C TYR A 114 -4.03 16.12 -3.72
N GLN A 115 -2.92 16.49 -3.09
CA GLN A 115 -2.61 15.99 -1.76
C GLN A 115 -3.51 16.64 -0.72
N LEU A 116 -4.01 15.82 0.21
CA LEU A 116 -4.85 16.30 1.30
C LEU A 116 -4.03 16.52 2.57
N PRO A 117 -4.46 17.43 3.46
CA PRO A 117 -3.88 17.55 4.79
C PRO A 117 -3.84 16.19 5.48
N ARG A 118 -2.70 15.85 6.09
CA ARG A 118 -2.50 14.59 6.83
C ARG A 118 -2.71 13.31 6.00
N GLN A 119 -2.64 13.38 4.67
CA GLN A 119 -2.84 12.22 3.81
C GLN A 119 -1.92 11.05 4.17
N ILE A 120 -0.62 11.31 4.34
CA ILE A 120 0.37 10.29 4.73
C ILE A 120 -0.04 9.63 6.05
N VAL A 121 -0.36 10.43 7.06
CA VAL A 121 -0.86 9.98 8.37
C VAL A 121 -2.08 9.06 8.20
N ASN A 122 -3.07 9.48 7.41
CA ASN A 122 -4.28 8.68 7.17
C ASN A 122 -3.96 7.35 6.46
N GLY A 123 -3.03 7.38 5.51
CA GLY A 123 -2.56 6.20 4.79
C GLY A 123 -1.83 5.20 5.68
N VAL A 124 -0.80 5.64 6.41
CA VAL A 124 -0.03 4.73 7.29
C VAL A 124 -0.88 4.18 8.44
N ASP A 125 -1.87 4.95 8.92
CA ASP A 125 -2.83 4.49 9.92
C ASP A 125 -3.76 3.42 9.37
N ALA A 126 -4.28 3.61 8.15
CA ALA A 126 -5.12 2.63 7.49
C ALA A 126 -4.35 1.33 7.23
N LEU A 127 -3.11 1.45 6.74
CA LEU A 127 -2.25 0.30 6.48
C LEU A 127 -1.91 -0.45 7.76
N CYS A 128 -1.50 0.25 8.82
CA CYS A 128 -1.22 -0.37 10.11
C CYS A 128 -2.45 -1.08 10.65
N ARG A 129 -3.65 -0.47 10.61
CA ARG A 129 -4.89 -1.13 11.07
C ARG A 129 -5.19 -2.39 10.28
N ALA A 130 -5.08 -2.35 8.95
CA ALA A 130 -5.33 -3.50 8.09
C ALA A 130 -4.34 -4.64 8.37
N CYS A 131 -3.05 -4.32 8.55
CA CYS A 131 -2.03 -5.34 8.82
C CYS A 131 -2.03 -5.85 10.26
N ASP A 132 -2.45 -5.04 11.24
CA ASP A 132 -2.58 -5.48 12.64
C ASP A 132 -3.61 -6.61 12.78
N GLN A 133 -4.66 -6.58 11.94
CA GLN A 133 -5.69 -7.63 11.85
C GLN A 133 -5.18 -8.91 11.16
N GLN A 134 -4.13 -8.81 10.35
CA GLN A 134 -3.54 -9.95 9.63
C GLN A 134 -2.34 -10.57 10.37
N ALA A 135 -1.79 -9.88 11.37
CA ALA A 135 -0.71 -10.39 12.21
C ALA A 135 -1.17 -11.64 12.98
N GLN A 136 -0.45 -12.74 12.79
CA GLN A 136 -0.75 -14.04 13.39
C GLN A 136 -0.08 -14.23 14.75
N THR A 137 1.02 -13.50 15.02
CA THR A 137 1.75 -13.60 16.29
C THR A 137 1.95 -12.23 16.94
N SER A 138 2.34 -12.25 18.22
CA SER A 138 2.68 -11.03 18.95
C SER A 138 3.94 -10.37 18.40
N GLU A 139 4.88 -11.16 17.90
CA GLU A 139 6.13 -10.73 17.30
C GLU A 139 5.86 -9.99 15.98
N GLU A 140 5.04 -10.56 15.09
CA GLU A 140 4.63 -9.90 13.85
C GLU A 140 3.94 -8.55 14.14
N ARG A 141 3.05 -8.53 15.14
CA ARG A 141 2.34 -7.32 15.56
C ARG A 141 3.27 -6.27 16.14
N ASN A 142 4.22 -6.67 16.98
CA ASN A 142 5.20 -5.78 17.59
C ASN A 142 6.14 -5.19 16.53
N TYR A 143 6.57 -6.00 15.56
CA TYR A 143 7.38 -5.55 14.44
C TYR A 143 6.65 -4.46 13.64
N LEU A 144 5.42 -4.75 13.18
CA LEU A 144 4.57 -3.80 12.48
C LEU A 144 4.43 -2.47 13.26
N ARG A 145 4.05 -2.55 14.54
CA ARG A 145 3.78 -1.38 15.37
C ARG A 145 5.03 -0.55 15.65
N MET A 146 6.19 -1.17 15.79
CA MET A 146 7.46 -0.45 15.96
C MET A 146 7.75 0.43 14.73
N HIS A 147 7.66 -0.14 13.53
CA HIS A 147 7.89 0.60 12.28
C HIS A 147 6.82 1.70 12.07
N TYR A 148 5.55 1.38 12.33
CA TYR A 148 4.46 2.35 12.30
C TYR A 148 4.68 3.53 13.28
N GLN A 149 5.13 3.26 14.50
CA GLN A 149 5.40 4.32 15.48
C GLN A 149 6.53 5.25 15.02
N ASN A 150 7.57 4.70 14.39
CA ASN A 150 8.67 5.50 13.86
C ASN A 150 8.20 6.48 12.79
N ILE A 151 7.40 6.02 11.82
CA ILE A 151 6.86 6.93 10.81
C ILE A 151 5.89 7.94 11.41
N ARG A 152 5.06 7.54 12.38
CA ARG A 152 4.10 8.44 13.01
C ARG A 152 4.77 9.58 13.78
N LYS A 153 5.91 9.34 14.42
CA LYS A 153 6.71 10.38 15.09
C LYS A 153 7.33 11.37 14.09
N ALA A 154 7.65 10.92 12.87
CA ALA A 154 8.22 11.78 11.84
C ALA A 154 7.19 12.70 11.18
N TYR A 155 5.89 12.35 11.26
CA TYR A 155 4.78 13.07 10.61
C TYR A 155 3.69 13.52 11.61
N SER A 156 4.01 13.56 12.91
CA SER A 156 3.12 13.98 14.01
C SER A 156 3.00 15.48 14.17
#